data_AF-A0A8H4R6G9-F1
#
_entry.id   AF-A0A8H4R6G9-F1
#
_cell.length_a   1.000
_cell.length_b   1.000
_cell.length_c   1.000
_cell.angle_alpha   90.00
_cell.angle_beta   90.00
_cell.angle_gamma   90.00
#
_symmetry.space_group_name_H-M   'P 1'
#
loop_
_entity.id
_entity.type
_entity.pdbx_description
1 polymer ?
#
loop_
_entity_poly.entity_id
_entity_poly.type
_entity_poly.pdbx_seq_one_letter_code
_entity_poly.pdbx_strand_id
1 'polypeptide(L)'
;MFEPTAEEGCQGCAFMAANFPDLRHLADKDTALVAISHAPIEKITPYKEKNSWKFPWVSSNASDFNYDFHVTLDEKVAPVEYNFQRKEELDAAGPNRNMSGEQPGLSVFKLEDEQVYHTYSTYHRLEGLSGTYTFLDLTPAGRQEGPNGPAEFKTPAEYEEESKHSRK
;
A
#
# COMPACT_ATOMS: atom_id res chain seq x y z
N MET A 1 4.29 -3.22 2.53
CA MET A 1 2.92 -3.28 3.12
C MET A 1 3.01 -3.60 4.61
N PHE A 2 1.92 -4.00 5.31
CA PHE A 2 2.00 -4.44 6.72
C PHE A 2 2.21 -5.97 6.77
N GLU A 3 3.42 -6.38 7.13
CA GLU A 3 3.82 -7.80 7.18
C GLU A 3 3.42 -8.49 8.49
N PRO A 4 3.24 -9.83 8.51
CA PRO A 4 2.85 -10.56 9.71
C PRO A 4 3.78 -10.35 10.93
N THR A 5 5.09 -10.30 10.68
CA THR A 5 6.12 -10.19 11.73
C THR A 5 6.46 -8.75 12.08
N ALA A 6 5.96 -7.76 11.34
CA ALA A 6 6.23 -6.35 11.60
C ALA A 6 5.40 -5.83 12.79
N GLU A 7 5.91 -4.83 13.50
CA GLU A 7 5.17 -4.15 14.59
C GLU A 7 4.37 -2.95 14.09
N GLU A 8 4.83 -2.32 13.00
CA GLU A 8 4.19 -1.15 12.38
C GLU A 8 4.06 -1.37 10.87
N GLY A 9 3.14 -0.65 10.24
CA GLY A 9 2.99 -0.67 8.78
C GLY A 9 4.20 -0.05 8.06
N CYS A 10 4.46 -0.48 6.83
CA CYS A 10 5.46 0.15 5.97
C CYS A 10 5.18 1.65 5.80
N GLN A 11 6.16 2.49 6.12
CA GLN A 11 6.03 3.95 6.13
C GLN A 11 5.58 4.53 4.79
N GLY A 12 6.18 4.09 3.68
CA GLY A 12 5.77 4.55 2.35
C GLY A 12 4.35 4.13 1.98
N CYS A 13 3.96 2.89 2.32
CA CYS A 13 2.57 2.45 2.12
C CYS A 13 1.59 3.25 3.00
N ALA A 14 1.98 3.59 4.23
CA ALA A 14 1.18 4.39 5.14
C ALA A 14 0.99 5.83 4.63
N PHE A 15 2.04 6.44 4.08
CA PHE A 15 1.94 7.72 3.38
C PHE A 15 0.95 7.65 2.20
N MET A 16 1.05 6.60 1.37
CA MET A 16 0.13 6.41 0.25
C MET A 16 -1.33 6.23 0.72
N ALA A 17 -1.55 5.45 1.78
CA ALA A 17 -2.88 5.26 2.36
C ALA A 17 -3.47 6.55 2.96
N ALA A 18 -2.62 7.44 3.49
CA ALA A 18 -3.05 8.75 3.98
C ALA A 18 -3.58 9.68 2.86
N ASN A 19 -3.30 9.36 1.60
CA ASN A 19 -3.80 10.10 0.44
C ASN A 19 -5.12 9.54 -0.13
N PHE A 20 -5.69 8.47 0.44
CA PHE A 20 -6.97 7.97 -0.03
C PHE A 20 -8.06 9.05 0.05
N PRO A 21 -8.92 9.15 -0.99
CA PRO A 21 -9.98 10.16 -1.01
C PRO A 21 -11.06 9.83 0.01
N ASP A 22 -12.03 10.72 0.14
CA ASP A 22 -13.29 10.37 0.81
C ASP A 22 -13.99 9.26 0.02
N LEU A 23 -14.07 8.08 0.62
CA LEU A 23 -14.62 6.88 -0.03
C LEU A 23 -16.09 7.01 -0.41
N ARG A 24 -16.83 7.98 0.16
CA ARG A 24 -18.22 8.25 -0.21
C ARG A 24 -18.33 8.65 -1.68
N HIS A 25 -17.36 9.38 -2.21
CA HIS A 25 -17.35 9.75 -3.62
C HIS A 25 -17.18 8.55 -4.56
N LEU A 26 -16.46 7.51 -4.12
CA LEU A 26 -16.36 6.24 -4.85
C LEU A 26 -17.65 5.44 -4.72
N ALA A 27 -18.22 5.38 -3.51
CA ALA A 27 -19.47 4.67 -3.26
C ALA A 27 -20.65 5.27 -4.05
N ASP A 28 -20.70 6.59 -4.22
CA ASP A 28 -21.66 7.29 -5.09
C ASP A 28 -21.55 6.87 -6.57
N LYS A 29 -20.47 6.17 -6.94
CA LYS A 29 -20.18 5.61 -8.26
C LYS A 29 -20.04 4.08 -8.24
N ASP A 30 -20.74 3.42 -7.31
CA ASP A 30 -20.80 1.96 -7.20
C ASP A 30 -19.40 1.31 -7.12
N THR A 31 -18.49 1.99 -6.43
CA THR A 31 -17.10 1.57 -6.29
C THR A 31 -16.70 1.58 -4.82
N ALA A 32 -16.21 0.44 -4.34
CA ALA A 32 -15.64 0.31 -2.99
C ALA A 32 -14.11 0.27 -3.05
N LEU A 33 -13.46 0.86 -2.04
CA LEU A 33 -12.03 0.74 -1.83
C LEU A 33 -11.80 0.10 -0.45
N VAL A 34 -10.96 -0.93 -0.43
CA VAL A 34 -10.57 -1.65 0.78
C VAL A 34 -9.05 -1.78 0.78
N ALA A 35 -8.43 -1.46 1.92
CA ALA A 35 -7.03 -1.80 2.14
C ALA A 35 -6.94 -3.26 2.62
N ILE A 36 -5.90 -3.97 2.21
CA ILE A 36 -5.64 -5.34 2.64
C ILE A 36 -4.16 -5.51 2.96
N SER A 37 -3.86 -6.26 4.01
CA SER A 37 -2.50 -6.59 4.42
C SER A 37 -2.43 -8.01 4.95
N HIS A 38 -1.26 -8.65 4.80
CA HIS A 38 -1.00 -9.99 5.32
C HIS A 38 -0.85 -10.01 6.86
N ALA A 39 -0.62 -8.86 7.49
CA ALA A 39 -0.60 -8.76 8.95
C ALA A 39 -1.90 -9.25 9.62
N PRO A 40 -1.82 -9.90 10.80
CA PRO A 40 -3.00 -10.22 11.62
C PRO A 40 -3.87 -9.00 11.91
N ILE A 41 -5.19 -9.21 11.98
CA ILE A 41 -6.16 -8.11 12.18
C ILE A 41 -5.94 -7.39 13.53
N GLU A 42 -5.40 -8.10 14.52
CA GLU A 42 -5.05 -7.61 15.85
C GLU A 42 -3.89 -6.60 15.81
N LYS A 43 -3.04 -6.64 14.78
CA LYS A 43 -1.99 -5.65 14.52
C LYS A 43 -2.49 -4.50 13.64
N ILE A 44 -3.33 -4.82 12.64
CA ILE A 44 -3.91 -3.83 11.72
C ILE A 44 -4.79 -2.82 12.48
N THR A 45 -5.66 -3.31 13.37
CA THR A 45 -6.68 -2.46 14.01
C THR A 45 -6.07 -1.33 14.84
N PRO A 46 -5.11 -1.58 15.76
CA PRO A 46 -4.47 -0.50 16.51
C PRO A 46 -3.70 0.48 15.63
N TYR A 47 -3.00 0.00 14.59
CA TYR A 47 -2.25 0.87 13.68
C TYR A 47 -3.17 1.77 12.84
N LYS A 48 -4.33 1.25 12.41
CA LYS A 48 -5.39 2.02 11.74
C LYS A 48 -5.94 3.12 12.65
N GLU A 49 -6.23 2.79 13.91
CA GLU A 49 -6.71 3.75 14.92
C GLU A 49 -5.68 4.83 15.22
N LYS A 50 -4.41 4.45 15.40
CA LYS A 50 -3.28 5.35 15.62
C LYS A 50 -3.15 6.41 14.52
N ASN A 51 -3.50 6.06 13.27
CA ASN A 51 -3.47 6.96 12.12
C ASN A 51 -4.81 7.64 11.81
N SER A 52 -5.81 7.51 12.69
CA SER A 52 -7.13 8.13 12.53
C SER A 52 -7.83 7.74 11.20
N TRP A 53 -7.50 6.55 10.65
CA TRP A 53 -8.00 6.11 9.34
C TRP A 53 -9.41 5.53 9.41
N LYS A 54 -10.22 5.86 8.41
CA LYS A 54 -11.64 5.46 8.34
C LYS A 54 -11.95 4.41 7.28
N PHE A 55 -11.05 4.20 6.32
CA PHE A 55 -11.25 3.21 5.26
C PHE A 55 -11.33 1.78 5.82
N PRO A 56 -12.06 0.85 5.18
CA PRO A 56 -12.02 -0.56 5.53
C PRO A 56 -10.61 -1.11 5.33
N TRP A 57 -10.06 -1.79 6.33
CA TRP A 57 -8.78 -2.47 6.24
C TRP A 57 -8.95 -3.90 6.75
N VAL A 58 -8.78 -4.86 5.85
CA VAL A 58 -8.95 -6.29 6.13
C VAL A 58 -7.62 -6.99 6.20
N SER A 59 -7.62 -8.16 6.83
CA SER A 59 -6.46 -9.03 6.93
C SER A 59 -6.58 -10.19 5.94
N SER A 60 -5.51 -10.48 5.21
CA SER A 60 -5.31 -11.74 4.48
C SER A 60 -4.44 -12.73 5.27
N ASN A 61 -4.21 -12.47 6.56
CA ASN A 61 -3.47 -13.41 7.40
C ASN A 61 -4.16 -14.78 7.38
N ALA A 62 -3.36 -15.84 7.18
CA ALA A 62 -3.82 -17.22 7.02
C ALA A 62 -4.68 -17.49 5.75
N SER A 63 -4.60 -16.63 4.73
CA SER A 63 -5.03 -16.97 3.37
C SER A 63 -3.89 -16.81 2.36
N ASP A 64 -4.11 -17.30 1.16
CA ASP A 64 -3.21 -17.21 0.00
C ASP A 64 -3.42 -15.94 -0.83
N PHE A 65 -4.38 -15.08 -0.47
CA PHE A 65 -4.78 -13.91 -1.27
C PHE A 65 -3.60 -13.05 -1.74
N ASN A 66 -2.66 -12.71 -0.86
CA ASN A 66 -1.52 -11.88 -1.27
C ASN A 66 -0.56 -12.61 -2.23
N TYR A 67 -0.45 -13.93 -2.13
CA TYR A 67 0.33 -14.74 -3.07
C TYR A 67 -0.36 -14.82 -4.44
N ASP A 68 -1.69 -15.00 -4.47
CA ASP A 68 -2.50 -15.05 -5.70
C ASP A 68 -2.38 -13.77 -6.55
N PHE A 69 -2.15 -12.63 -5.89
CA PHE A 69 -1.95 -11.34 -6.55
C PHE A 69 -0.50 -10.88 -6.60
N HIS A 70 0.46 -11.77 -6.30
CA HIS A 70 1.90 -11.53 -6.41
C HIS A 70 2.40 -10.33 -5.60
N VAL A 71 1.79 -10.07 -4.44
CA VAL A 71 2.18 -9.01 -3.50
C VAL A 71 2.83 -9.53 -2.22
N THR A 72 2.93 -10.85 -2.04
CA THR A 72 3.85 -11.48 -1.09
C THR A 72 4.91 -12.27 -1.86
N LEU A 73 6.18 -11.94 -1.65
CA LEU A 73 7.30 -12.59 -2.31
C LEU A 73 8.05 -13.49 -1.34
N ASP A 74 7.79 -14.79 -1.46
CA ASP A 74 8.52 -15.85 -0.74
C ASP A 74 8.77 -17.04 -1.67
N GLU A 75 10.03 -17.20 -2.10
CA GLU A 75 10.47 -18.29 -2.98
C GLU A 75 10.22 -19.69 -2.39
N LYS A 76 10.04 -19.80 -1.08
CA LYS A 76 9.73 -21.08 -0.42
C LYS A 76 8.27 -21.50 -0.65
N VAL A 77 7.41 -20.56 -1.00
CA VAL A 77 5.97 -20.78 -1.21
C VAL A 77 5.65 -20.81 -2.71
N ALA A 78 6.10 -19.81 -3.47
CA ALA A 78 5.84 -19.69 -4.90
C ALA A 78 7.02 -19.02 -5.64
N PRO A 79 7.20 -19.26 -6.95
CA PRO A 79 8.17 -18.52 -7.75
C PRO A 79 7.95 -17.00 -7.64
N VAL A 80 9.03 -16.23 -7.50
CA VAL A 80 8.94 -14.77 -7.44
C VAL A 80 8.50 -14.22 -8.80
N GLU A 81 7.34 -13.60 -8.76
CA GLU A 81 6.76 -12.78 -9.81
C GLU A 81 6.30 -11.47 -9.18
N TYR A 82 6.61 -10.34 -9.81
CA TYR A 82 6.13 -9.04 -9.37
C TYR A 82 6.11 -8.07 -10.54
N ASN A 83 5.06 -7.27 -10.64
CA ASN A 83 4.92 -6.29 -11.73
C ASN A 83 5.03 -6.92 -13.13
N PHE A 84 4.43 -8.10 -13.32
CA PHE A 84 4.47 -8.90 -14.56
C PHE A 84 5.88 -9.30 -15.00
N GLN A 85 6.83 -9.33 -14.07
CA GLN A 85 8.20 -9.75 -14.31
C GLN A 85 8.54 -10.93 -13.43
N ARG A 86 9.24 -11.91 -14.01
CA ARG A 86 9.80 -13.03 -13.25
C ARG A 86 11.09 -12.59 -12.56
N LYS A 87 11.51 -13.36 -11.55
CA LYS A 87 12.73 -13.10 -10.79
C LYS A 87 13.95 -12.77 -11.66
N GLU A 88 14.20 -13.53 -12.73
CA GLU A 88 15.39 -13.30 -13.56
C GLU A 88 15.37 -11.92 -14.24
N GLU A 89 14.19 -11.45 -14.64
CA GLU A 89 13.99 -10.14 -15.26
C GLU A 89 14.12 -9.01 -14.24
N LEU A 90 13.66 -9.26 -13.01
CA LEU A 90 13.79 -8.34 -11.87
C LEU A 90 15.26 -8.18 -11.45
N ASP A 91 15.99 -9.29 -11.33
CA ASP A 91 17.42 -9.30 -10.99
C ASP A 91 18.24 -8.58 -12.07
N ALA A 92 17.90 -8.77 -13.35
CA ALA A 92 18.54 -8.10 -14.47
C ALA A 92 18.26 -6.58 -14.52
N ALA A 93 17.12 -6.13 -13.97
CA ALA A 93 16.71 -4.72 -13.96
C ALA A 93 17.48 -3.86 -12.93
N GLY A 94 18.23 -4.48 -12.02
CA GLY A 94 19.18 -3.82 -11.12
C GLY A 94 19.05 -4.22 -9.65
N PRO A 95 20.12 -4.04 -8.86
CA PRO A 95 20.28 -4.65 -7.53
C PRO A 95 19.40 -4.07 -6.40
N ASN A 96 18.54 -3.09 -6.67
CA ASN A 96 17.88 -2.27 -5.64
C ASN A 96 16.36 -2.52 -5.49
N ARG A 97 15.83 -3.63 -6.01
CA ARG A 97 14.45 -4.01 -5.71
C ARG A 97 14.47 -4.99 -4.55
N ASN A 98 13.91 -4.62 -3.40
CA ASN A 98 13.66 -5.58 -2.34
C ASN A 98 12.62 -6.59 -2.85
N MET A 99 13.06 -7.73 -3.38
CA MET A 99 12.24 -8.77 -4.00
C MET A 99 11.81 -9.85 -3.01
N SER A 100 11.65 -9.49 -1.74
CA SER A 100 11.20 -10.39 -0.69
C SER A 100 10.15 -9.70 0.19
N GLY A 101 9.30 -10.49 0.83
CA GLY A 101 8.29 -9.98 1.75
C GLY A 101 7.14 -9.27 1.04
N GLU A 102 6.52 -8.31 1.72
CA GLU A 102 5.26 -7.72 1.27
C GLU A 102 5.44 -6.47 0.39
N GLN A 103 4.98 -6.57 -0.84
CA GLN A 103 5.03 -5.54 -1.86
C GLN A 103 3.73 -4.75 -1.97
N PRO A 104 3.77 -3.48 -2.39
CA PRO A 104 2.55 -2.74 -2.71
C PRO A 104 1.94 -3.22 -4.03
N GLY A 105 0.61 -3.20 -4.10
CA GLY A 105 -0.16 -3.45 -5.30
C GLY A 105 -1.57 -2.87 -5.20
N LEU A 106 -2.20 -2.67 -6.34
CA LEU A 106 -3.60 -2.29 -6.49
C LEU A 106 -4.24 -3.24 -7.49
N SER A 107 -5.28 -3.94 -7.05
CA SER A 107 -6.11 -4.78 -7.90
C SER A 107 -7.52 -4.18 -7.99
N VAL A 108 -8.16 -4.30 -9.15
CA VAL A 108 -9.57 -3.95 -9.35
C VAL A 108 -10.33 -5.21 -9.68
N PHE A 109 -11.42 -5.41 -8.94
CA PHE A 109 -12.34 -6.52 -9.14
C PHE A 109 -13.69 -5.99 -9.58
N LYS A 110 -14.33 -6.70 -10.51
CA LYS A 110 -15.72 -6.48 -10.91
C LYS A 110 -16.55 -7.67 -10.50
N LEU A 111 -17.63 -7.43 -9.77
CA LEU A 111 -18.69 -8.41 -9.55
C LEU A 111 -19.76 -8.21 -10.64
N GLU A 112 -20.02 -9.26 -11.41
CA GLU A 112 -21.04 -9.30 -12.46
C GLU A 112 -21.60 -10.72 -12.55
N ASP A 113 -22.93 -10.85 -12.56
CA ASP A 113 -23.64 -12.15 -12.59
C ASP A 113 -23.14 -13.15 -11.53
N GLU A 114 -22.95 -12.69 -10.29
CA GLU A 114 -22.39 -13.44 -9.15
C GLU A 114 -20.95 -13.94 -9.34
N GLN A 115 -20.29 -13.56 -10.45
CA GLN A 115 -18.92 -13.89 -10.75
C GLN A 115 -17.99 -12.71 -10.46
N VAL A 116 -16.85 -13.00 -9.84
CA VAL A 116 -15.78 -12.03 -9.61
C VAL A 116 -14.76 -12.11 -10.74
N TYR A 117 -14.46 -10.96 -11.35
CA TYR A 117 -13.46 -10.79 -12.39
C TYR A 117 -12.34 -9.90 -11.88
N HIS A 118 -11.08 -10.31 -12.06
CA HIS A 118 -9.91 -9.46 -11.83
C HIS A 118 -9.61 -8.69 -13.14
N THR A 119 -9.92 -7.40 -13.17
CA THR A 119 -9.93 -6.62 -14.41
C THR A 119 -8.70 -5.73 -14.59
N TYR A 120 -7.95 -5.47 -13.52
CA TYR A 120 -6.79 -4.62 -13.55
C TYR A 120 -5.88 -4.89 -12.34
N SER A 121 -4.57 -4.86 -12.58
CA SER A 121 -3.56 -4.80 -11.53
C SER A 121 -2.46 -3.80 -11.90
N THR A 122 -2.02 -3.04 -10.91
CA THR A 122 -0.76 -2.30 -10.97
C THR A 122 0.01 -2.49 -9.67
N TYR A 123 1.32 -2.45 -9.79
CA TYR A 123 2.28 -2.67 -8.72
C TYR A 123 3.18 -1.44 -8.63
N HIS A 124 4.16 -1.41 -7.72
CA HIS A 124 5.27 -0.46 -7.58
C HIS A 124 4.94 1.05 -7.75
N ARG A 125 4.48 1.46 -8.93
CA ARG A 125 4.01 2.77 -9.36
C ARG A 125 2.55 3.04 -8.97
N LEU A 126 2.32 3.35 -7.70
CA LEU A 126 1.01 3.75 -7.17
C LEU A 126 0.85 5.26 -7.03
N GLU A 127 1.79 6.07 -7.54
CA GLU A 127 1.87 7.51 -7.27
C GLU A 127 0.66 8.29 -7.80
N GLY A 128 0.01 7.78 -8.84
CA GLY A 128 -1.22 8.38 -9.40
C GLY A 128 -2.40 8.40 -8.43
N LEU A 129 -2.32 7.65 -7.31
CA LEU A 129 -3.30 7.69 -6.22
C LEU A 129 -3.01 8.78 -5.18
N SER A 130 -1.85 9.46 -5.27
CA SER A 130 -1.42 10.44 -4.29
C SER A 130 -1.74 11.87 -4.74
N GLY A 131 -2.70 12.49 -4.05
CA GLY A 131 -2.95 13.93 -4.19
C GLY A 131 -1.73 14.76 -3.79
N THR A 132 -1.00 14.34 -2.75
CA THR A 132 0.22 15.03 -2.30
C THR A 132 1.28 15.09 -3.39
N TYR A 133 1.60 13.96 -4.04
CA TYR A 133 2.55 13.95 -5.14
C TYR A 133 2.08 14.78 -6.32
N THR A 134 0.78 14.70 -6.65
CA THR A 134 0.20 15.52 -7.72
C THR A 134 0.46 17.01 -7.48
N PHE A 135 0.28 17.50 -6.25
CA PHE A 135 0.57 18.91 -5.93
C PHE A 135 2.06 19.23 -5.92
N LEU A 136 2.92 18.35 -5.39
CA LEU A 136 4.37 18.57 -5.38
C LEU A 136 4.96 18.61 -6.80
N ASP A 137 4.47 17.77 -7.71
CA ASP A 137 4.87 17.72 -9.11
C ASP A 137 4.55 19.03 -9.87
N LEU A 138 3.60 19.82 -9.38
CA LEU A 138 3.29 21.15 -9.93
C LEU A 138 4.25 22.24 -9.45
N THR A 139 5.11 21.97 -8.47
CA THR A 139 6.02 22.96 -7.90
C THR A 139 7.42 22.89 -8.52
N PRO A 140 8.18 24.00 -8.58
CA PRO A 140 9.57 23.99 -9.06
C PRO A 140 10.51 23.10 -8.25
N ALA A 141 10.20 22.84 -6.98
CA ALA A 141 11.01 21.99 -6.10
C ALA A 141 10.76 20.49 -6.33
N GLY A 142 9.68 20.13 -7.04
CA GLY A 142 9.24 18.75 -7.22
C GLY A 142 8.95 18.05 -5.88
N ARG A 143 9.05 16.73 -5.87
CA ARG A 143 8.69 15.90 -4.71
C ARG A 143 9.66 15.97 -3.55
N GLN A 144 10.91 16.38 -3.80
CA GLN A 144 11.98 16.44 -2.80
C GLN A 144 12.23 15.09 -2.10
N GLU A 145 12.07 13.99 -2.83
CA GLU A 145 12.30 12.64 -2.33
C GLU A 145 13.75 12.20 -2.51
N GLY A 146 14.32 11.65 -1.44
CA GLY A 146 15.58 10.93 -1.47
C GLY A 146 15.41 9.44 -1.79
N PRO A 147 16.41 8.61 -1.45
CA PRO A 147 16.46 7.19 -1.84
C PRO A 147 15.36 6.33 -1.21
N ASN A 148 14.69 6.80 -0.16
CA ASN A 148 13.61 6.06 0.51
C ASN A 148 12.22 6.42 -0.04
N GLY A 149 12.13 7.38 -0.96
CA GLY A 149 10.90 7.75 -1.66
C GLY A 149 9.74 8.11 -0.71
N PRO A 150 8.54 7.50 -0.87
CA PRO A 150 7.37 7.81 -0.03
C PRO A 150 7.62 7.58 1.46
N ALA A 151 8.60 6.74 1.82
CA ALA A 151 8.95 6.49 3.21
C ALA A 151 9.70 7.67 3.87
N GLU A 152 9.94 8.77 3.17
CA GLU A 152 10.50 9.99 3.78
C GLU A 152 9.41 10.94 4.31
N PHE A 153 8.14 10.69 3.96
CA PHE A 153 7.01 11.43 4.50
C PHE A 153 6.58 10.85 5.84
N LYS A 154 6.09 11.73 6.71
CA LYS A 154 5.47 11.35 7.99
C LYS A 154 4.07 10.81 7.76
N THR A 155 3.68 9.87 8.60
CA THR A 155 2.31 9.36 8.72
C THR A 155 1.42 10.35 9.48
N PRO A 156 0.07 10.23 9.38
CA PRO A 156 -0.84 11.05 10.18
C PRO A 156 -0.55 11.00 11.69
N ALA A 157 -0.23 9.82 12.22
CA ALA A 157 0.10 9.64 13.63
C ALA A 157 1.32 10.48 14.07
N GLU A 158 2.38 10.51 13.26
CA GLU A 158 3.60 11.26 13.55
C GLU A 158 3.36 12.78 13.54
N TYR A 159 2.54 13.28 12.61
CA TYR A 159 2.13 14.69 12.62
C TYR A 159 1.31 15.04 13.87
N GLU A 160 0.41 14.16 14.30
CA GLU A 160 -0.36 14.38 15.54
C GLU A 160 0.55 14.40 16.78
N GLU A 161 1.53 13.51 16.87
CA GLU A 161 2.51 13.47 17.97
C GLU A 161 3.39 14.73 18.03
N GLU A 162 3.88 15.22 16.89
CA GLU A 162 4.66 16.45 16.81
C GLU A 162 3.83 17.67 17.25
N SER A 163 2.56 17.73 16.83
CA SER A 163 1.66 18.82 17.21
C SER A 163 1.41 18.88 18.73
N LYS A 164 1.47 17.75 19.44
CA LYS A 164 1.34 17.67 20.90
C LYS A 164 2.60 18.19 21.61
N HIS A 165 3.78 17.98 21.03
CA HIS A 165 5.05 18.46 21.59
C HIS A 165 5.28 19.96 21.36
N SER A 166 4.84 20.50 20.22
CA SER A 166 4.95 21.93 19.91
C SER A 166 4.03 22.83 20.75
N ARG A 167 3.07 22.26 21.50
CA ARG A 167 2.11 22.98 22.35
C ARG A 167 2.52 23.03 23.84
N LYS A 168 3.70 22.52 24.19
CA LYS A 168 4.31 22.64 25.53
C LYS A 168 5.41 23.70 25.51
#